data_AF-A0A927ZYK6-F1
#
_entry.id   AF-A0A927ZYK6-F1
#
_cell.length_a   1.000
_cell.length_b   1.000
_cell.length_c   1.000
_cell.angle_alpha   90.00
_cell.angle_beta   90.00
_cell.angle_gamma   90.00
#
_symmetry.space_group_name_H-M   'P 1'
#
loop_
_entity.id
_entity.type
_entity.pdbx_description
1 polymer ?
#
loop_
_entity_poly.entity_id
_entity_poly.type
_entity_poly.pdbx_seq_one_letter_code
_entity_poly.pdbx_strand_id
1 'polypeptide(L)'
;MDYCKEYEFLNDKDHIFKSISYDELIDLLDGFGTGLIFIGGPWCPNCQAIINDLNGIGKKLGLDVIYNYDPKFINIFQEEEDLRDCKTLEHKLKYYAIVEKIKYKSEELVVDTLIPRIHVPFIFGIKNGSCIGYFDKELIKDDAGLHLADSTEDQTIDFTLAISDLINKVYKDTL
;
A
#
# COMPACT_ATOMS: atom_id res chain seq x y z
N MET A 1 -15.96 -2.10 -0.33
CA MET A 1 -15.30 -1.26 -1.33
C MET A 1 -15.69 -1.73 -2.71
N ASP A 2 -16.15 -0.82 -3.56
CA ASP A 2 -16.39 -1.04 -4.99
C ASP A 2 -15.31 -0.28 -5.76
N TYR A 3 -14.19 -0.95 -6.03
CA TYR A 3 -12.97 -0.30 -6.49
C TYR A 3 -13.16 0.49 -7.79
N CYS A 4 -13.86 -0.06 -8.79
CA CYS A 4 -14.09 0.66 -10.05
C CYS A 4 -15.04 1.86 -9.92
N LYS A 5 -15.78 1.99 -8.81
CA LYS A 5 -16.57 3.18 -8.53
C LYS A 5 -15.79 4.22 -7.73
N GLU A 6 -14.91 3.78 -6.84
CA GLU A 6 -14.18 4.65 -5.92
C GLU A 6 -12.83 5.10 -6.49
N TYR A 7 -12.19 4.30 -7.34
CA TYR A 7 -10.97 4.61 -8.05
C TYR A 7 -11.25 5.01 -9.50
N GLU A 8 -11.10 6.30 -9.82
CA GLU A 8 -11.38 6.87 -11.14
C GLU A 8 -10.54 6.23 -12.24
N PHE A 9 -9.28 5.91 -11.94
CA PHE A 9 -8.37 5.35 -12.93
C PHE A 9 -8.43 3.81 -13.03
N LEU A 10 -9.17 3.12 -12.15
CA LEU A 10 -9.29 1.66 -12.17
C LEU A 10 -10.54 1.22 -12.95
N ASN A 11 -10.38 1.01 -14.26
CA ASN A 11 -11.48 0.65 -15.14
C ASN A 11 -11.68 -0.87 -15.33
N ASP A 12 -10.78 -1.68 -14.77
CA ASP A 12 -10.81 -3.14 -14.88
C ASP A 12 -11.75 -3.76 -13.84
N LYS A 13 -12.92 -4.22 -14.28
CA LYS A 13 -13.91 -4.88 -13.40
C LYS A 13 -13.44 -6.22 -12.86
N ASP A 14 -12.46 -6.84 -13.50
CA ASP A 14 -11.81 -8.08 -13.05
C ASP A 14 -10.48 -7.75 -12.37
N HIS A 15 -10.43 -6.64 -11.62
CA HIS A 15 -9.27 -6.27 -10.82
C HIS A 15 -8.96 -7.32 -9.76
N ILE A 16 -7.70 -7.39 -9.34
CA ILE A 16 -7.23 -8.37 -8.34
C ILE A 16 -7.13 -7.81 -6.91
N PHE A 17 -7.64 -6.60 -6.66
CA PHE A 17 -7.64 -6.04 -5.30
C PHE A 17 -8.65 -6.71 -4.38
N LYS A 18 -8.20 -7.04 -3.16
CA LYS A 18 -9.04 -7.48 -2.05
C LYS A 18 -8.83 -6.56 -0.85
N SER A 19 -9.88 -5.80 -0.50
CA SER A 19 -9.89 -5.01 0.73
C SER A 19 -9.82 -5.92 1.95
N ILE A 20 -8.95 -5.59 2.90
CA ILE A 20 -8.76 -6.31 4.16
C ILE A 20 -8.86 -5.37 5.36
N SER A 21 -9.28 -5.92 6.48
CA SER A 21 -9.31 -5.25 7.78
C SER A 21 -7.92 -5.16 8.41
N TYR A 22 -7.81 -4.38 9.50
CA TYR A 22 -6.59 -4.34 10.31
C TYR A 22 -6.23 -5.73 10.85
N ASP A 23 -7.20 -6.47 11.36
CA ASP A 23 -6.97 -7.79 11.94
C ASP A 23 -6.47 -8.78 10.88
N GLU A 24 -7.07 -8.78 9.68
CA GLU A 24 -6.58 -9.60 8.56
C GLU A 24 -5.17 -9.21 8.11
N LEU A 25 -4.81 -7.92 8.16
CA LEU A 25 -3.44 -7.47 7.88
C LEU A 25 -2.44 -8.02 8.90
N ILE A 26 -2.79 -7.97 10.19
CA ILE A 26 -1.95 -8.51 11.26
C ILE A 26 -1.85 -10.04 11.15
N ASP A 27 -2.95 -10.72 10.84
CA ASP A 27 -2.96 -12.16 10.61
C ASP A 27 -2.05 -12.57 9.44
N LEU A 28 -1.99 -11.78 8.37
CA LEU A 28 -1.06 -12.02 7.27
C LEU A 28 0.41 -11.86 7.71
N LEU A 29 0.70 -10.89 8.56
CA LEU A 29 2.06 -10.63 9.06
C LEU A 29 2.49 -11.68 10.10
N ASP A 30 1.58 -12.15 10.96
CA ASP A 30 1.89 -13.10 12.04
C ASP A 30 1.71 -14.57 11.64
N GLY A 31 0.80 -14.86 10.71
CA GLY A 31 0.41 -16.20 10.28
C GLY A 31 1.24 -16.80 9.16
N PHE A 32 2.48 -16.34 8.95
CA PHE A 32 3.34 -16.74 7.83
C PHE A 32 2.73 -16.46 6.44
N GLY A 33 1.94 -15.39 6.31
CA GLY A 33 1.34 -15.00 5.03
C GLY A 33 2.38 -14.71 3.94
N THR A 34 2.00 -14.95 2.69
CA THR A 34 2.76 -14.59 1.50
C THR A 34 1.85 -13.81 0.55
N GLY A 35 2.28 -12.64 0.10
CA GLY A 35 1.36 -11.66 -0.45
C GLY A 35 2.01 -10.35 -0.89
N LEU A 36 1.31 -9.61 -1.74
CA LEU A 36 1.56 -8.19 -1.97
C LEU A 36 0.46 -7.39 -1.26
N ILE A 37 0.86 -6.40 -0.47
CA ILE A 37 -0.04 -5.54 0.29
C ILE A 37 0.11 -4.10 -0.20
N PHE A 38 -1.03 -3.44 -0.42
CA PHE A 38 -1.15 -2.03 -0.77
C PHE A 38 -1.87 -1.29 0.37
N ILE A 39 -1.16 -0.42 1.08
CA ILE A 39 -1.74 0.51 2.05
C ILE A 39 -2.10 1.80 1.33
N GLY A 40 -3.38 2.16 1.38
CA GLY A 40 -3.92 3.33 0.70
C GLY A 40 -5.41 3.20 0.42
N GLY A 41 -6.02 4.30 0.04
CA GLY A 41 -7.45 4.39 -0.24
C GLY A 41 -7.78 5.32 -1.40
N PRO A 42 -9.03 5.28 -1.90
CA PRO A 42 -9.48 6.05 -3.07
C PRO A 42 -9.46 7.57 -2.84
N TRP A 43 -9.45 8.00 -1.58
CA TRP A 43 -9.34 9.40 -1.18
C TRP A 43 -7.96 10.02 -1.43
N CYS A 44 -6.94 9.22 -1.75
CA CYS A 44 -5.56 9.68 -1.98
C CYS A 44 -5.28 9.83 -3.49
N PRO A 45 -4.91 11.03 -3.98
CA PRO A 45 -4.58 11.24 -5.40
C PRO A 45 -3.43 10.36 -5.90
N ASN A 46 -2.40 10.16 -5.07
CA ASN A 46 -1.27 9.30 -5.42
C ASN A 46 -1.66 7.82 -5.49
N CYS A 47 -2.66 7.40 -4.70
CA CYS A 47 -3.23 6.05 -4.82
C CYS A 47 -4.02 5.91 -6.12
N GLN A 48 -4.80 6.92 -6.51
CA GLN A 48 -5.48 6.96 -7.81
C GLN A 48 -4.47 6.81 -8.95
N ALA A 49 -3.36 7.56 -8.89
CA ALA A 49 -2.33 7.57 -9.93
C ALA A 49 -1.79 6.17 -10.28
N ILE A 50 -1.58 5.30 -9.29
CA ILE A 50 -0.88 4.02 -9.49
C ILE A 50 -1.79 2.80 -9.60
N ILE A 51 -3.07 2.90 -9.20
CA ILE A 51 -3.92 1.72 -8.96
C ILE A 51 -4.09 0.82 -10.19
N ASN A 52 -4.25 1.44 -11.37
CA ASN A 52 -4.45 0.72 -12.62
C ASN A 52 -3.18 -0.01 -13.07
N ASP A 53 -2.04 0.67 -12.92
CA ASP A 53 -0.74 0.13 -13.32
C ASP A 53 -0.33 -1.01 -12.36
N LEU A 54 -0.58 -0.85 -11.05
CA LEU A 54 -0.40 -1.90 -10.04
C LEU A 54 -1.24 -3.15 -10.35
N ASN A 55 -2.53 -2.99 -10.69
CA ASN A 55 -3.40 -4.09 -11.11
C ASN A 55 -2.85 -4.81 -12.36
N GLY A 56 -2.47 -4.03 -13.38
CA GLY A 56 -1.92 -4.57 -14.63
C GLY A 56 -0.62 -5.35 -14.43
N ILE A 57 0.30 -4.83 -13.61
CA ILE A 57 1.57 -5.50 -13.28
C ILE A 57 1.31 -6.81 -12.54
N GLY A 58 0.44 -6.79 -11.52
CA GLY A 58 0.07 -7.98 -10.75
C GLY A 58 -0.53 -9.08 -11.64
N LYS A 59 -1.53 -8.74 -12.46
CA LYS A 59 -2.15 -9.69 -13.41
C LYS A 59 -1.14 -10.25 -14.41
N LYS A 60 -0.26 -9.40 -14.96
CA LYS A 60 0.79 -9.81 -15.91
C LYS A 60 1.79 -10.80 -15.30
N LEU A 61 2.05 -10.69 -14.00
CA LEU A 61 2.94 -11.60 -13.26
C LEU A 61 2.21 -12.80 -12.64
N GLY A 62 0.91 -12.95 -12.92
CA GLY A 62 0.13 -14.11 -12.48
C GLY A 62 -0.33 -14.04 -11.03
N LEU A 63 -0.45 -12.84 -10.44
CA LEU A 63 -1.08 -12.68 -9.14
C LEU A 63 -2.60 -12.81 -9.24
N ASP A 64 -3.18 -13.61 -8.34
CA ASP A 64 -4.62 -13.71 -8.17
C ASP A 64 -5.16 -12.60 -7.25
N VAL A 65 -4.34 -12.08 -6.33
CA VAL A 65 -4.76 -11.10 -5.34
C VAL A 65 -3.66 -10.10 -4.97
N ILE A 66 -4.05 -8.84 -4.82
CA ILE A 66 -3.32 -7.80 -4.09
C ILE A 66 -4.18 -7.39 -2.90
N TYR A 67 -3.68 -7.61 -1.68
CA TYR A 67 -4.39 -7.23 -0.48
C TYR A 67 -4.30 -5.72 -0.29
N ASN A 68 -5.42 -5.06 0.01
CA ASN A 68 -5.45 -3.62 0.21
C ASN A 68 -6.01 -3.25 1.58
N TYR A 69 -5.23 -2.48 2.33
CA TYR A 69 -5.62 -1.95 3.63
C TYR A 69 -5.75 -0.43 3.55
N ASP A 70 -6.96 0.09 3.80
CA ASP A 70 -7.17 1.53 3.92
C ASP A 70 -6.97 1.95 5.40
N PRO A 71 -6.00 2.82 5.70
CA PRO A 71 -5.80 3.29 7.06
C PRO A 71 -6.88 4.27 7.53
N LYS A 72 -7.71 4.81 6.62
CA LYS A 72 -8.86 5.63 6.99
C LYS A 72 -10.09 4.79 7.29
N PHE A 73 -10.81 5.17 8.33
CA PHE A 73 -12.02 4.47 8.76
C PHE A 73 -12.99 5.43 9.46
N ILE A 74 -14.25 5.00 9.58
CA ILE A 74 -15.26 5.70 10.37
C ILE A 74 -15.26 5.11 11.78
N ASN A 75 -15.05 5.96 12.79
CA ASN A 75 -15.08 5.53 14.19
C ASN A 75 -16.53 5.33 14.71
N ILE A 76 -16.67 4.88 15.95
CA ILE A 76 -17.98 4.65 16.57
C ILE A 76 -18.83 5.93 16.72
N PHE A 77 -18.20 7.10 16.65
CA PHE A 77 -18.84 8.41 16.71
C PHE A 77 -19.20 8.96 15.32
N GLN A 78 -19.06 8.16 14.26
CA GLN A 78 -19.31 8.54 12.86
C GLN A 78 -18.34 9.62 12.33
N GLU A 79 -17.13 9.66 12.87
CA GLU A 79 -16.08 10.58 12.43
C GLU A 79 -15.05 9.85 11.59
N GLU A 80 -14.55 10.52 10.55
CA GLU A 80 -13.42 10.03 9.77
C GLU A 80 -12.13 10.15 10.56
N GLU A 81 -11.45 9.02 10.71
CA GLU A 81 -10.13 8.93 11.31
C GLU A 81 -9.13 8.28 10.37
N ASP A 82 -7.86 8.55 10.62
CA ASP A 82 -6.73 7.90 9.94
C ASP A 82 -5.86 7.25 11.02
N LEU A 83 -5.69 5.93 10.93
CA LEU A 83 -4.90 5.17 11.90
C LEU A 83 -3.48 5.73 12.03
N ARG A 84 -2.93 6.25 10.92
CA ARG A 84 -1.55 6.76 10.85
C ARG A 84 -1.36 8.03 11.67
N ASP A 85 -2.44 8.74 11.99
CA ASP A 85 -2.38 9.98 12.78
C ASP A 85 -2.22 9.72 14.29
N CYS A 86 -2.34 8.45 14.73
CA CYS A 86 -2.00 8.04 16.09
C CYS A 86 -2.70 8.86 17.19
N LYS A 87 -3.95 9.30 16.96
CA LYS A 87 -4.70 10.19 17.86
C LYS A 87 -4.95 9.60 19.25
N THR A 88 -5.08 8.28 19.35
CA THR A 88 -5.33 7.55 20.61
C THR A 88 -4.19 6.59 20.93
N LEU A 89 -4.10 6.12 22.19
CA LEU A 89 -3.14 5.08 22.58
C LEU A 89 -3.36 3.79 21.78
N GLU A 90 -4.62 3.42 21.54
CA GLU A 90 -4.94 2.25 20.71
C GLU A 90 -4.42 2.41 19.29
N HIS A 91 -4.62 3.58 18.67
CA HIS A 91 -4.13 3.86 17.32
C HIS A 91 -2.60 3.84 17.28
N LYS A 92 -1.93 4.41 18.29
CA LYS A 92 -0.46 4.34 18.44
C LYS A 92 0.03 2.89 18.48
N LEU A 93 -0.58 2.04 19.30
CA LEU A 93 -0.19 0.64 19.42
C LEU A 93 -0.44 -0.13 18.12
N LYS A 94 -1.62 0.05 17.51
CA LYS A 94 -2.00 -0.62 16.27
C LYS A 94 -1.09 -0.22 15.11
N TYR A 95 -0.84 1.08 14.96
CA TYR A 95 0.03 1.62 13.93
C TYR A 95 1.50 1.23 14.15
N TYR A 96 2.00 1.31 15.39
CA TYR A 96 3.34 0.85 15.74
C TYR A 96 3.55 -0.62 15.39
N ALA A 97 2.57 -1.49 15.67
CA ALA A 97 2.64 -2.90 15.33
C ALA A 97 2.82 -3.14 13.82
N ILE A 98 2.14 -2.35 12.97
CA ILE A 98 2.36 -2.42 11.51
C ILE A 98 3.81 -2.02 11.20
N VAL A 99 4.24 -0.83 11.63
CA VAL A 99 5.56 -0.26 11.34
C VAL A 99 6.70 -1.18 11.80
N GLU A 100 6.58 -1.75 13.00
CA GLU A 100 7.55 -2.69 13.57
C GLU A 100 7.64 -3.98 12.75
N LYS A 101 6.50 -4.61 12.41
CA LYS A 101 6.47 -5.86 11.64
C LYS A 101 7.04 -5.70 10.24
N ILE A 102 6.78 -4.57 9.59
CA ILE A 102 7.35 -4.27 8.26
C ILE A 102 8.78 -3.69 8.34
N LYS A 103 9.29 -3.44 9.55
CA LYS A 103 10.61 -2.86 9.84
C LYS A 103 10.85 -1.53 9.11
N TYR A 104 9.79 -0.74 8.94
CA TYR A 104 9.84 0.51 8.20
C TYR A 104 10.59 1.58 8.98
N LYS A 105 11.37 2.38 8.25
CA LYS A 105 12.15 3.50 8.80
C LYS A 105 11.91 4.71 7.91
N SER A 106 11.70 5.85 8.53
CA SER A 106 11.59 7.15 7.89
C SER A 106 12.19 8.20 8.82
N GLU A 107 12.74 9.27 8.24
CA GLU A 107 13.13 10.47 9.00
C GLU A 107 11.90 11.25 9.45
N GLU A 108 10.79 11.12 8.72
CA GLU A 108 9.52 11.70 9.12
C GLU A 108 8.83 10.80 10.15
N LEU A 109 8.41 11.42 11.25
CA LEU A 109 7.74 10.77 12.36
C LEU A 109 6.32 11.29 12.48
N VAL A 110 5.40 10.43 12.95
CA VAL A 110 4.06 10.88 13.31
C VAL A 110 4.18 11.90 14.45
N VAL A 111 3.49 13.04 14.32
CA VAL A 111 3.51 14.16 15.27
C VAL A 111 3.30 13.66 16.71
N ASP A 112 4.09 14.17 17.64
CA ASP A 112 4.09 13.79 19.06
C ASP A 112 4.33 12.28 19.32
N THR A 113 5.04 11.61 18.42
CA THR A 113 5.49 10.23 18.57
C THR A 113 6.93 10.05 18.07
N LEU A 114 7.48 8.84 18.28
CA LEU A 114 8.74 8.39 17.65
C LEU A 114 8.51 7.34 16.57
N ILE A 115 7.28 7.22 16.06
CA ILE A 115 6.91 6.19 15.10
C ILE A 115 7.10 6.75 13.69
N PRO A 116 7.87 6.08 12.81
CA PRO A 116 7.97 6.44 11.40
C PRO A 116 6.61 6.64 10.71
N ARG A 117 6.48 7.71 9.92
CA ARG A 117 5.27 8.02 9.16
C ARG A 117 5.27 7.29 7.81
N ILE A 118 4.27 6.42 7.60
CA ILE A 118 3.99 5.76 6.33
C ILE A 118 3.13 6.71 5.49
N HIS A 119 3.71 7.19 4.40
CA HIS A 119 2.97 7.89 3.35
C HIS A 119 2.22 6.90 2.47
N VAL A 120 1.11 7.32 1.85
CA VAL A 120 0.36 6.46 0.93
C VAL A 120 0.43 7.03 -0.48
N PRO A 121 0.54 6.20 -1.52
CA PRO A 121 0.50 4.74 -1.50
C PRO A 121 1.75 4.10 -0.89
N PHE A 122 1.58 3.04 -0.11
CA PHE A 122 2.68 2.21 0.38
C PHE A 122 2.44 0.76 -0.02
N ILE A 123 3.35 0.17 -0.78
CA ILE A 123 3.22 -1.21 -1.27
C ILE A 123 4.35 -2.03 -0.67
N PHE A 124 4.04 -3.18 -0.08
CA PHE A 124 5.08 -4.05 0.46
C PHE A 124 4.78 -5.52 0.20
N GLY A 125 5.84 -6.30 0.09
CA GLY A 125 5.77 -7.73 -0.12
C GLY A 125 5.99 -8.46 1.20
N ILE A 126 5.16 -9.47 1.48
CA ILE A 126 5.37 -10.40 2.58
C ILE A 126 5.72 -11.78 2.02
N LYS A 127 6.72 -12.44 2.61
CA LYS A 127 7.05 -13.84 2.35
C LYS A 127 7.21 -14.54 3.68
N ASN A 128 6.38 -15.56 3.94
CA ASN A 128 6.34 -16.28 5.20
C ASN A 128 6.25 -15.35 6.43
N GLY A 129 5.35 -14.35 6.37
CA GLY A 129 5.10 -13.38 7.44
C GLY A 129 6.17 -12.27 7.55
N SER A 130 7.27 -12.36 6.82
CA SER A 130 8.33 -11.36 6.83
C SER A 130 8.15 -10.36 5.69
N CYS A 131 8.23 -9.06 6.01
CA CYS A 131 8.38 -8.02 4.99
C CYS A 131 9.74 -8.19 4.29
N ILE A 132 9.71 -8.29 2.96
CA ILE A 132 10.90 -8.53 2.11
C ILE A 132 11.31 -7.31 1.29
N GLY A 133 10.53 -6.23 1.35
CA GLY A 133 10.74 -5.01 0.60
C GLY A 133 9.46 -4.19 0.49
N TYR A 134 9.61 -2.93 0.09
CA TYR A 134 8.50 -2.01 -0.09
C TYR A 134 8.80 -0.95 -1.17
N PHE A 135 7.73 -0.29 -1.61
CA PHE A 135 7.71 0.86 -2.48
C PHE A 135 6.85 1.94 -1.80
N ASP A 136 7.43 3.12 -1.60
CA ASP A 136 6.87 4.21 -0.80
C ASP A 136 6.96 5.58 -1.49
N LYS A 137 7.17 5.62 -2.82
CA LYS A 137 7.19 6.87 -3.57
C LYS A 137 5.77 7.38 -3.83
N GLU A 138 5.55 8.66 -3.59
CA GLU A 138 4.32 9.38 -3.92
C GLU A 138 4.37 9.86 -5.39
N LEU A 139 3.81 9.04 -6.29
CA LEU A 139 3.71 9.37 -7.71
C LEU A 139 2.37 10.06 -8.02
N ILE A 140 2.39 10.99 -8.97
CA ILE A 140 1.20 11.62 -9.54
C ILE A 140 1.05 11.18 -10.99
N LYS A 141 -0.18 11.27 -11.50
CA LYS A 141 -0.51 10.92 -12.89
C LYS A 141 -1.26 12.06 -13.54
N ASP A 142 -0.68 12.60 -14.59
CA ASP A 142 -1.28 13.65 -15.41
C ASP A 142 -0.98 13.40 -16.90
N ASP A 143 -1.14 14.44 -17.74
CA ASP A 143 -0.90 14.37 -19.19
C ASP A 143 0.56 13.99 -19.56
N ALA A 144 1.52 14.21 -18.65
CA ALA A 144 2.92 13.82 -18.83
C ALA A 144 3.20 12.35 -18.46
N GLY A 145 2.21 11.62 -17.95
CA GLY A 145 2.34 10.24 -17.53
C GLY A 145 2.45 10.10 -16.01
N LEU A 146 3.14 9.07 -15.54
CA LEU A 146 3.32 8.81 -14.11
C LEU A 146 4.66 9.41 -13.66
N HIS A 147 4.69 10.32 -12.70
CA HIS A 147 5.94 11.00 -12.30
C HIS A 147 5.91 11.48 -10.85
N LEU A 148 7.04 12.00 -10.36
CA LEU A 148 7.12 12.68 -9.06
C LEU A 148 6.56 14.11 -9.18
N ALA A 149 6.01 14.65 -8.09
CA ALA A 149 5.39 15.99 -8.08
C ALA A 149 6.27 17.11 -8.65
N ASP A 150 7.58 17.06 -8.37
CA ASP A 150 8.55 18.08 -8.80
C ASP A 150 9.37 17.68 -10.05
N SER A 151 8.91 16.68 -10.81
CA SER A 151 9.60 16.17 -12.01
C SER A 151 8.61 15.97 -13.16
N THR A 152 9.09 16.04 -14.41
CA THR A 152 8.34 15.63 -15.61
C THR A 152 8.88 14.35 -16.23
N GLU A 153 9.81 13.67 -15.55
CA GLU A 153 10.35 12.39 -15.98
C GLU A 153 9.33 11.28 -15.74
N ASP A 154 8.99 10.56 -16.80
CA ASP A 154 8.07 9.41 -16.73
C ASP A 154 8.70 8.25 -15.93
N GLN A 155 8.11 7.98 -14.78
CA GLN A 155 8.45 6.93 -13.82
C GLN A 155 7.69 5.62 -14.09
N THR A 156 6.90 5.50 -15.16
CA THR A 156 6.11 4.28 -15.44
C THR A 156 6.98 3.02 -15.51
N ILE A 157 8.15 3.11 -16.14
CA ILE A 157 9.09 1.98 -16.25
C ILE A 157 9.70 1.66 -14.87
N ASP A 158 10.15 2.67 -14.13
CA ASP A 158 10.75 2.49 -12.81
C ASP A 158 9.75 1.90 -11.81
N PHE A 159 8.51 2.38 -11.82
CA PHE A 159 7.42 1.82 -11.04
C PHE A 159 7.17 0.35 -11.42
N THR A 160 7.08 0.06 -12.72
CA THR A 160 6.88 -1.31 -13.22
C THR A 160 8.00 -2.24 -12.77
N LEU A 161 9.26 -1.81 -12.85
CA LEU A 161 10.42 -2.59 -12.42
C LEU A 161 10.43 -2.83 -10.91
N ALA A 162 10.16 -1.79 -10.11
CA ALA A 162 10.13 -1.88 -8.66
C ALA A 162 9.05 -2.85 -8.16
N ILE A 163 7.82 -2.73 -8.69
CA ILE A 163 6.72 -3.64 -8.33
C ILE A 163 6.99 -5.05 -8.83
N SER A 164 7.53 -5.21 -10.04
CA SER A 164 7.89 -6.53 -10.57
C SER A 164 8.97 -7.22 -9.75
N ASP A 165 10.01 -6.49 -9.33
CA ASP A 165 11.06 -6.99 -8.45
C ASP A 165 10.48 -7.42 -7.10
N LEU A 166 9.61 -6.60 -6.51
CA LEU A 166 8.94 -6.93 -5.25
C LEU A 166 8.11 -8.21 -5.37
N ILE A 167 7.27 -8.33 -6.40
CA ILE A 167 6.47 -9.54 -6.67
C ILE A 167 7.36 -10.76 -6.87
N ASN A 168 8.46 -10.62 -7.64
CA ASN A 168 9.39 -11.72 -7.85
C ASN A 168 10.06 -12.16 -6.53
N LYS A 169 10.47 -11.23 -5.66
CA LYS A 169 11.02 -11.58 -4.35
C LYS A 169 10.00 -12.29 -3.46
N VAL A 170 8.71 -11.94 -3.55
CA VAL A 170 7.65 -12.63 -2.80
C VAL A 170 7.46 -14.07 -3.30
N TYR A 171 7.28 -14.26 -4.60
CA TYR A 171 6.74 -15.51 -5.15
C TYR A 171 7.73 -16.39 -5.91
N LYS A 172 8.91 -15.88 -6.27
CA LYS A 172 9.97 -16.69 -6.87
C LYS A 172 11.04 -16.96 -5.82
N ASP A 173 11.46 -18.21 -5.75
CA ASP A 173 12.61 -18.54 -4.94
C ASP A 173 13.85 -17.95 -5.60
N THR A 174 14.62 -17.20 -4.81
CA THR A 174 15.95 -16.74 -5.19
C THR A 174 16.80 -18.00 -5.26
N LEU A 175 17.07 -18.46 -6.49
CA LEU A 175 17.97 -19.59 -6.77
C LEU A 175 19.38 -19.34 -6.20
#